data_AF-A0A948WX25-F1
#
_entry.id   AF-A0A948WX25-F1
#
_cell.length_a   1.000
_cell.length_b   1.000
_cell.length_c   1.000
_cell.angle_alpha   90.00
_cell.angle_beta   90.00
_cell.angle_gamma   90.00
#
_symmetry.space_group_name_H-M   'P 1'
#
loop_
_entity.id
_entity.type
_entity.pdbx_description
1 polymer ?
#
loop_
_entity_poly.entity_id
_entity_poly.type
_entity_poly.pdbx_seq_one_letter_code
_entity_poly.pdbx_strand_id
1 'polypeptide(L)'
;MIEQFNFDIQLIFAILNGKVSAAINRKLNRNFRQNGLDITPEQWTVLLYLWEKDGVPQQELCNATFKDKPSMTRLIDNMERQQLVVRTANPKDRRTNKIHLTQKGKGLEG
;
A
#
# COMPACT_ATOMS: atom_id res chain seq x y z
N MET A 1 3.31 48.11 -14.69
CA MET A 1 3.47 46.87 -15.47
C MET A 1 3.64 45.76 -14.44
N ILE A 2 2.58 44.99 -14.16
CA ILE A 2 2.66 43.90 -13.18
C ILE A 2 3.22 42.71 -13.94
N GLU A 3 4.39 42.21 -13.54
CA GLU A 3 4.90 40.93 -14.03
C GLU A 3 3.85 39.85 -13.73
N GLN A 4 3.24 39.30 -14.78
CA GLN A 4 2.47 38.07 -14.64
C GLN A 4 3.46 36.96 -14.32
N PHE A 5 3.42 36.48 -13.08
CA PHE A 5 4.11 35.25 -12.70
C PHE A 5 3.55 34.10 -13.56
N ASN A 6 4.33 33.67 -14.56
CA ASN A 6 4.00 32.49 -15.35
C ASN A 6 4.41 31.25 -14.56
N PHE A 7 3.48 30.70 -13.79
CA PHE A 7 3.71 29.49 -13.02
C PHE A 7 3.57 28.25 -13.91
N ASP A 8 4.56 27.36 -13.87
CA ASP A 8 4.41 26.02 -14.41
C ASP A 8 3.47 25.22 -13.51
N ILE A 9 2.21 25.12 -13.93
CA ILE A 9 1.15 24.38 -13.24
C ILE A 9 1.54 22.91 -13.04
N GLN A 10 2.24 22.29 -14.00
CA GLN A 10 2.66 20.88 -13.89
C GLN A 10 3.66 20.70 -12.75
N LEU A 11 4.63 21.61 -12.64
CA LEU A 11 5.60 21.61 -11.56
C LEU A 11 4.94 21.82 -10.18
N ILE A 12 4.00 22.76 -10.09
CA ILE A 12 3.25 23.00 -8.85
C ILE A 12 2.49 21.75 -8.42
N PHE A 13 1.74 21.11 -9.34
CA PHE A 13 1.02 19.88 -9.03
C PHE A 13 1.96 18.76 -8.57
N ALA A 14 3.09 18.58 -9.25
CA ALA A 14 4.08 17.57 -8.86
C ALA A 14 4.61 17.79 -7.44
N ILE A 15 4.99 19.03 -7.10
CA ILE A 15 5.50 19.39 -5.76
C ILE A 15 4.41 19.22 -4.70
N LEU A 16 3.20 19.71 -4.96
CA LEU A 16 2.10 19.63 -4.00
C LEU A 16 1.66 18.18 -3.75
N ASN A 17 1.59 17.34 -4.79
CA ASN A 17 1.31 15.91 -4.64
C ASN A 17 2.35 15.22 -3.76
N GLY A 18 3.64 15.51 -3.96
CA GLY A 18 4.71 15.00 -3.10
C GLY A 18 4.56 15.45 -1.63
N LYS A 19 4.25 16.73 -1.40
CA LYS A 19 4.04 17.27 -0.04
C LYS A 19 2.82 16.65 0.65
N VAL A 20 1.71 16.49 -0.05
CA VAL A 20 0.50 15.85 0.48
C VAL A 20 0.77 14.39 0.84
N SER A 21 1.37 13.62 -0.07
CA SER A 21 1.75 12.23 0.19
C SER A 21 2.66 12.10 1.42
N ALA A 22 3.68 12.95 1.53
CA ALA A 22 4.58 12.96 2.69
C ALA A 22 3.87 13.35 4.00
N ALA A 23 2.93 14.28 3.96
CA ALA A 23 2.14 14.66 5.14
C ALA A 23 1.24 13.50 5.60
N ILE A 24 0.54 12.85 4.68
CA ILE A 24 -0.31 11.68 4.95
C ILE A 24 0.54 10.55 5.55
N ASN A 25 1.65 10.19 4.89
CA ASN A 25 2.53 9.12 5.36
C ASN A 25 3.11 9.41 6.76
N ARG A 26 3.49 10.66 7.05
CA ARG A 26 3.95 11.02 8.41
C ARG A 26 2.85 10.88 9.44
N LYS A 27 1.63 11.31 9.13
CA LYS A 27 0.48 11.20 10.04
C LYS A 27 0.12 9.73 10.30
N LEU A 28 0.06 8.90 9.26
CA LEU A 28 -0.20 7.47 9.38
C LEU A 28 0.87 6.78 10.23
N ASN A 29 2.16 6.98 9.91
CA ASN A 29 3.26 6.41 10.71
C ASN A 29 3.19 6.83 12.18
N ARG A 30 2.88 8.09 12.47
CA ARG A 30 2.71 8.57 13.85
C ARG A 30 1.55 7.84 14.53
N ASN A 31 0.40 7.73 13.86
CA ASN A 31 -0.77 7.04 14.41
C ASN A 31 -0.46 5.55 14.66
N PHE A 32 0.18 4.84 13.74
CA PHE A 32 0.55 3.43 13.93
C PHE A 32 1.46 3.25 15.16
N ARG A 33 2.52 4.06 15.28
CA ARG A 33 3.41 4.04 16.45
C ARG A 33 2.69 4.31 17.77
N GLN A 34 1.76 5.27 17.78
CA GLN A 34 0.98 5.61 18.97
C GLN A 34 0.05 4.47 19.42
N ASN A 35 -0.36 3.60 18.51
CA ASN A 35 -1.21 2.44 18.79
C ASN A 35 -0.41 1.14 18.89
N GLY A 36 0.93 1.19 18.94
CA GLY A 36 1.78 0.00 19.01
C GLY A 36 1.73 -0.90 17.76
N LEU A 37 1.32 -0.35 16.61
CA LEU A 37 1.23 -1.08 15.36
C LEU A 37 2.55 -1.01 14.59
N ASP A 38 3.16 -2.17 14.35
CA ASP A 38 4.36 -2.33 13.54
C ASP A 38 4.01 -2.58 12.05
N ILE A 39 3.38 -1.57 11.43
CA ILE A 39 3.05 -1.57 10.00
C ILE A 39 3.41 -0.23 9.35
N THR A 40 3.72 -0.26 8.07
CA THR A 40 3.95 0.96 7.26
C THR A 40 2.69 1.40 6.54
N PRO A 41 2.60 2.66 6.09
CA PRO A 41 1.48 3.13 5.26
C PRO A 41 1.27 2.28 4.00
N GLU A 42 2.33 1.76 3.39
CA GLU A 42 2.24 0.91 2.20
C GLU A 42 1.69 -0.48 2.52
N GLN A 43 2.04 -1.04 3.67
CA GLN A 43 1.45 -2.31 4.13
C GLN A 43 -0.02 -2.10 4.48
N TRP A 44 -0.34 -0.96 5.11
CA TRP A 44 -1.69 -0.59 5.46
C TRP A 44 -2.59 -0.42 4.23
N THR A 45 -2.12 0.14 3.11
CA THR A 45 -2.93 0.22 1.88
C THR A 45 -3.22 -1.15 1.27
N VAL A 46 -2.29 -2.11 1.37
CA VAL A 46 -2.54 -3.50 0.97
C VAL A 46 -3.55 -4.17 1.90
N LEU A 47 -3.40 -3.99 3.22
CA LEU A 47 -4.37 -4.50 4.20
C LEU A 47 -5.77 -3.94 3.95
N LEU A 48 -5.88 -2.62 3.72
CA LEU A 48 -7.14 -1.94 3.41
C LEU A 48 -7.86 -2.57 2.23
N TYR A 49 -7.12 -2.87 1.15
CA TYR A 49 -7.70 -3.52 -0.02
C TYR A 49 -8.14 -4.97 0.27
N LEU A 50 -7.33 -5.71 1.02
CA LEU A 50 -7.62 -7.11 1.35
C LEU A 50 -8.76 -7.27 2.38
N TRP A 51 -8.98 -6.29 3.25
CA TRP A 51 -10.15 -6.26 4.14
C TRP A 51 -11.45 -6.14 3.33
N GLU A 52 -11.47 -5.29 2.30
CA GLU A 52 -12.59 -5.17 1.37
C GLU A 52 -12.74 -6.42 0.48
N LYS A 53 -11.62 -6.94 -0.03
CA LYS A 53 -11.61 -8.06 -0.98
C LYS A 53 -10.39 -8.97 -0.76
N ASP A 54 -10.59 -9.98 0.07
CA ASP A 54 -9.56 -10.96 0.40
C ASP A 54 -9.34 -11.97 -0.74
N GLY A 55 -8.14 -12.58 -0.81
CA GLY A 55 -7.86 -13.67 -1.75
C GLY A 55 -7.73 -13.25 -3.21
N VAL A 56 -7.07 -12.12 -3.46
CA VAL A 56 -6.87 -11.55 -4.81
C VAL A 56 -5.49 -11.88 -5.37
N PRO A 57 -5.34 -11.92 -6.71
CA PRO A 57 -4.02 -12.04 -7.34
C PRO A 57 -3.14 -10.82 -7.02
N GLN A 58 -1.82 -11.02 -6.95
CA GLN A 58 -0.87 -9.93 -6.74
C GLN A 58 -1.03 -8.78 -7.76
N GLN A 59 -1.38 -9.08 -9.01
CA GLN A 59 -1.59 -8.06 -10.04
C GLN A 59 -2.72 -7.09 -9.69
N GLU A 60 -3.75 -7.56 -8.99
CA GLU A 60 -4.87 -6.74 -8.55
C GLU A 60 -4.41 -5.72 -7.50
N LEU A 61 -3.56 -6.15 -6.56
CA LEU A 61 -2.92 -5.25 -5.58
C LEU A 61 -1.99 -4.24 -6.27
N CYS A 62 -1.22 -4.65 -7.28
CA CYS A 62 -0.39 -3.72 -8.07
C CYS A 62 -1.24 -2.61 -8.68
N ASN A 63 -2.37 -2.98 -9.30
CA ASN A 63 -3.27 -2.03 -9.95
C ASN A 63 -3.94 -1.10 -8.92
N ALA A 64 -4.41 -1.65 -7.80
CA ALA A 64 -5.10 -0.89 -6.76
C ALA A 64 -4.18 0.11 -6.03
N THR A 65 -2.89 -0.23 -5.89
CA THR A 65 -1.92 0.58 -5.14
C THR A 65 -0.98 1.39 -6.03
N PHE A 66 -1.15 1.33 -7.36
CA PHE A 66 -0.27 1.95 -8.35
C PHE A 66 1.21 1.59 -8.13
N LYS A 67 1.49 0.33 -7.78
CA LYS A 67 2.84 -0.20 -7.56
C LYS A 67 3.25 -1.15 -8.68
N ASP A 68 4.53 -1.11 -9.03
CA ASP A 68 5.09 -2.10 -9.94
C ASP A 68 5.16 -3.49 -9.30
N LYS A 69 5.23 -4.51 -10.15
CA LYS A 69 5.24 -5.91 -9.71
C LYS A 69 6.43 -6.23 -8.79
N PRO A 70 7.67 -5.80 -9.07
CA PRO A 70 8.80 -6.06 -8.17
C PRO A 70 8.63 -5.44 -6.78
N SER A 71 8.13 -4.20 -6.69
CA SER A 71 7.91 -3.54 -5.40
C SER A 71 6.78 -4.20 -4.63
N MET A 72 5.71 -4.59 -5.31
CA MET A 72 4.62 -5.35 -4.68
C MET A 72 5.10 -6.73 -4.18
N THR A 73 5.97 -7.43 -4.93
CA THR A 73 6.56 -8.70 -4.46
C THR A 73 7.30 -8.49 -3.13
N ARG A 74 8.22 -7.53 -3.08
CA ARG A 74 8.99 -7.23 -1.84
C ARG A 74 8.08 -6.82 -0.69
N LEU A 75 7.03 -6.05 -0.98
CA LEU A 75 6.05 -5.62 0.02
C LEU A 75 5.31 -6.83 0.61
N ILE A 76 4.81 -7.73 -0.24
CA ILE A 76 4.14 -8.95 0.21
C ILE A 76 5.12 -9.87 0.96
N ASP A 77 6.38 -10.00 0.52
CA ASP A 77 7.40 -10.79 1.23
C ASP A 77 7.60 -10.27 2.66
N ASN A 78 7.63 -8.94 2.84
CA ASN A 78 7.72 -8.32 4.15
C ASN A 78 6.46 -8.58 5.00
N MET A 79 5.28 -8.50 4.39
CA MET A 79 4.01 -8.76 5.07
C MET A 79 3.83 -10.23 5.45
N GLU A 80 4.31 -11.18 4.63
CA GLU A 80 4.36 -12.62 4.98
C GLU A 80 5.32 -12.86 6.16
N ARG A 81 6.50 -12.24 6.16
CA ARG A 81 7.44 -12.31 7.30
C ARG A 81 6.85 -11.75 8.60
N GLN A 82 6.03 -10.70 8.50
CA GLN A 82 5.28 -10.15 9.62
C GLN A 82 4.01 -10.95 9.95
N GLN A 83 3.74 -12.05 9.24
CA GLN A 83 2.55 -12.90 9.37
C GLN A 83 1.24 -12.14 9.17
N LEU A 84 1.21 -11.09 8.34
CA LEU A 84 0.01 -10.32 8.03
C LEU A 84 -0.79 -10.93 6.87
N VAL A 85 -0.08 -11.53 5.91
CA VAL A 85 -0.67 -12.16 4.72
C VAL A 85 -0.01 -13.51 4.45
N VAL A 86 -0.61 -14.27 3.55
CA VAL A 86 -0.07 -15.53 3.03
C VAL A 86 -0.38 -15.66 1.54
N ARG A 87 0.58 -16.20 0.77
CA ARG A 87 0.36 -16.64 -0.60
C ARG A 87 -0.21 -18.05 -0.63
N THR A 88 -1.41 -18.19 -1.16
CA THR A 88 -1.99 -19.51 -1.45
C THR A 88 -1.73 -19.85 -2.91
N ALA A 89 -1.18 -21.05 -3.14
CA ALA A 89 -1.00 -21.56 -4.48
C ALA A 89 -2.38 -21.82 -5.10
N ASN A 90 -2.61 -21.28 -6.29
CA ASN A 90 -3.73 -21.77 -7.09
C ASN A 90 -3.37 -23.15 -7.62
N PRO A 91 -4.13 -24.22 -7.30
CA PRO A 91 -3.83 -25.58 -7.74
C PRO A 91 -3.71 -25.72 -9.26
N LYS A 92 -4.34 -24.82 -10.02
CA LYS A 92 -4.33 -24.82 -11.49
C LYS A 92 -3.19 -24.01 -12.10
N ASP A 93 -2.66 -23.01 -11.39
CA ASP A 93 -1.56 -22.18 -11.89
C ASP A 93 -0.82 -21.43 -10.76
N ARG A 94 0.41 -21.87 -10.43
CA ARG A 94 1.28 -21.22 -9.43
C ARG A 94 1.69 -19.78 -9.80
N ARG A 95 1.50 -19.35 -11.05
CA ARG A 95 1.70 -17.95 -11.48
C ARG A 95 0.55 -17.04 -11.06
N THR A 96 -0.55 -17.61 -10.57
CA THR A 96 -1.75 -16.92 -10.09
C THR A 96 -1.93 -17.04 -8.57
N ASN A 97 -0.83 -17.12 -7.82
CA ASN A 97 -0.89 -17.11 -6.36
C ASN A 97 -1.77 -15.96 -5.88
N LYS A 98 -2.68 -16.30 -4.97
CA LYS A 98 -3.59 -15.35 -4.34
C LYS A 98 -3.02 -14.92 -3.01
N ILE A 99 -3.18 -13.64 -2.69
CA ILE A 99 -2.77 -13.06 -1.43
C ILE A 99 -3.99 -13.07 -0.52
N HIS A 100 -3.85 -13.71 0.64
CA HIS A 100 -4.89 -13.78 1.65
C HIS A 100 -4.41 -13.14 2.95
N LEU A 101 -5.33 -12.53 3.70
CA LEU A 101 -5.08 -12.13 5.07
C LEU A 101 -4.91 -13.36 5.97
N THR A 102 -3.94 -13.29 6.88
CA THR A 102 -3.86 -14.21 8.02
C THR A 102 -4.82 -13.75 9.11
N GLN A 103 -4.96 -14.54 10.18
CA GLN A 103 -5.72 -14.09 11.36
C GLN A 103 -5.12 -12.84 12.00
N LYS A 104 -3.79 -12.71 12.00
CA LYS A 104 -3.12 -11.49 12.47
C LYS A 104 -3.45 -10.30 11.58
N GLY A 105 -3.45 -10.47 10.26
CA GLY A 105 -3.82 -9.41 9.32
C GLY A 105 -5.28 -8.98 9.45
N LYS A 106 -6.19 -9.93 9.66
CA LYS A 106 -7.62 -9.64 9.93
C LYS A 106 -7.83 -8.93 11.26
N GLY A 107 -7.10 -9.32 12.31
CA GLY A 107 -7.20 -8.68 13.63
C GLY A 107 -6.71 -7.23 13.70
N LEU A 108 -6.16 -6.70 12.61
CA LEU A 108 -5.82 -5.28 12.48
C LEU A 108 -6.95 -4.46 11.83
N GLU A 109 -8.00 -5.10 11.33
CA GLU A 109 -9.25 -4.45 10.91
C GLU A 109 -9.92 -3.88 12.16
N GLY A 110 -10.34 -2.62 12.10
CA GLY A 110 -10.96 -1.92 13.23
C GLY A 110 -12.41 -2.30 13.43
#